data_AF-X1AWG6-F1
#
_entry.id   AF-X1AWG6-F1
#
_cell.length_a   1.000
_cell.length_b   1.000
_cell.length_c   1.000
_cell.angle_alpha   90.00
_cell.angle_beta   90.00
_cell.angle_gamma   90.00
#
_symmetry.space_group_name_H-M   'P 1'
#
loop_
_entity.id
_entity.type
_entity.pdbx_description
1 polymer ?
#
loop_
_entity_poly.entity_id
_entity_poly.type
_entity_poly.pdbx_seq_one_letter_code
_entity_poly.pdbx_strand_id
1 'polypeptide(L)'
;MRLGIPKMEIDFENASDVYLSTYCKRDVEILIALFKDFVGFLQEHNISRVCYTIASTAMAAYLFGFCDHKIYIHNNEQAVDLERASYRGGRVECFYIGRLEKGTYHVVDVNSLYATVMHHGKFPCKYVKSRDHCTIDTLRYNLQSKGVIATVLIETDEPAYAVKRNRTIFPIGRFWVTLTTPELVYALERDHIRKIGRFVFYEQEK
;
A
#
# COMPACT_ATOMS: atom_id res chain seq x y z
N MET A 1 1.51 -8.46 -22.61
CA MET A 1 1.21 -8.65 -24.04
C MET A 1 2.07 -7.69 -24.86
N ARG A 2 2.76 -8.15 -25.89
CA ARG A 2 3.49 -7.27 -26.83
C ARG A 2 2.58 -7.03 -28.04
N LEU A 3 2.22 -5.79 -28.32
CA LEU A 3 1.27 -5.39 -29.39
C LEU A 3 1.77 -5.64 -30.82
N GLY A 4 2.95 -6.26 -31.00
CA GLY A 4 3.54 -6.55 -32.31
C GLY A 4 4.03 -5.33 -33.10
N ILE A 5 3.81 -4.11 -32.61
CA ILE A 5 4.23 -2.85 -33.24
C ILE A 5 5.44 -2.29 -32.49
N PRO A 6 6.67 -2.40 -33.02
CA PRO A 6 7.85 -1.87 -32.35
C PRO A 6 7.84 -0.33 -32.38
N LYS A 7 8.25 0.26 -31.26
CA LYS A 7 8.58 1.69 -31.18
C LYS A 7 9.88 1.94 -31.96
N MET A 8 9.91 3.03 -32.70
CA MET A 8 11.11 3.46 -33.43
C MET A 8 12.09 4.12 -32.46
N GLU A 9 13.39 4.02 -32.74
CA GLU A 9 14.41 4.83 -32.08
C GLU A 9 14.49 6.20 -32.76
N ILE A 10 14.81 7.26 -32.02
CA ILE A 10 14.95 8.60 -32.58
C ILE A 10 16.03 9.40 -31.88
N ASP A 11 16.84 10.06 -32.69
CA ASP A 11 17.72 11.15 -32.26
C ASP A 11 17.05 12.48 -32.62
N PHE A 12 16.51 13.16 -31.62
CA PHE A 12 15.78 14.41 -31.81
C PHE A 12 16.65 15.57 -32.30
N GLU A 13 17.98 15.50 -32.14
CA GLU A 13 18.88 16.58 -32.57
C GLU A 13 19.12 16.54 -34.08
N ASN A 14 19.11 15.34 -34.67
CA ASN A 14 19.52 15.12 -36.06
C ASN A 14 18.41 14.57 -36.96
N ALA A 15 17.21 14.30 -36.44
CA ALA A 15 16.11 13.75 -37.22
C ALA A 15 15.55 14.76 -38.22
N SER A 16 15.37 14.32 -39.48
CA SER A 16 14.62 15.10 -40.48
C SER A 16 13.13 15.20 -40.13
N ASP A 17 12.47 16.26 -40.58
CA ASP A 17 11.02 16.45 -40.41
C ASP A 17 10.20 15.27 -40.96
N VAL A 18 10.65 14.67 -42.08
CA VAL A 18 10.00 13.50 -42.68
C VAL A 18 10.08 12.28 -41.76
N TYR A 19 11.24 12.06 -41.14
CA TYR A 19 11.42 11.00 -40.17
C TYR A 19 10.61 11.27 -38.90
N LEU A 20 10.62 12.50 -38.39
CA LEU A 20 9.80 12.92 -37.24
C LEU A 20 8.31 12.68 -37.48
N SER A 21 7.80 13.01 -38.67
CA SER A 21 6.41 12.74 -39.04
C SER A 21 6.08 11.24 -39.02
N THR A 22 6.99 10.40 -39.52
CA THR A 22 6.82 8.94 -39.53
C THR A 22 6.88 8.36 -38.11
N TYR A 23 7.83 8.84 -37.30
CA TYR A 23 7.97 8.48 -35.89
C TYR A 23 6.72 8.84 -35.07
N CYS A 24 6.22 10.08 -35.20
CA CYS A 24 5.01 10.53 -34.51
C CYS A 24 3.78 9.70 -34.91
N LYS A 25 3.64 9.37 -36.20
CA LYS A 25 2.59 8.47 -36.67
C LYS A 25 2.70 7.10 -36.01
N ARG A 26 3.90 6.53 -35.93
CA ARG A 26 4.15 5.23 -35.28
C ARG A 26 3.77 5.24 -33.80
N ASP A 27 4.08 6.32 -33.07
CA ASP A 27 3.70 6.47 -31.67
C ASP A 27 2.17 6.48 -31.49
N VAL A 28 1.45 7.17 -32.38
CA VAL A 28 -0.02 7.19 -32.38
C VAL A 28 -0.59 5.80 -32.75
N GLU A 29 0.00 5.10 -33.72
CA GLU A 29 -0.41 3.73 -34.08
C GLU A 29 -0.29 2.77 -32.89
N ILE A 30 0.79 2.87 -32.11
CA ILE A 30 0.99 2.07 -30.88
C ILE A 30 -0.10 2.39 -29.85
N LEU A 31 -0.40 3.67 -29.62
CA LEU A 31 -1.44 4.09 -28.68
C LEU A 31 -2.83 3.59 -29.11
N ILE A 32 -3.16 3.67 -30.40
CA ILE A 32 -4.43 3.15 -30.93
C ILE A 32 -4.52 1.64 -30.71
N ALA A 33 -3.44 0.89 -30.98
CA ALA A 33 -3.41 -0.55 -30.77
C ALA A 33 -3.58 -0.91 -29.29
N LEU A 34 -2.87 -0.20 -28.40
CA LEU A 34 -2.99 -0.36 -26.95
C LEU A 34 -4.42 -0.09 -26.48
N PHE A 35 -5.03 0.99 -26.95
CA PHE A 35 -6.37 1.38 -26.51
C PHE A 35 -7.44 0.40 -27.01
N LYS A 36 -7.29 -0.14 -28.23
CA LYS A 36 -8.17 -1.20 -28.74
C LYS A 36 -8.09 -2.47 -27.88
N ASP A 37 -6.87 -2.90 -27.54
CA ASP A 37 -6.63 -4.05 -26.66
C ASP A 37 -7.24 -3.82 -25.27
N PHE A 38 -7.01 -2.64 -24.70
CA PHE A 38 -7.57 -2.25 -23.40
C PHE A 38 -9.11 -2.22 -23.42
N VAL A 39 -9.73 -1.68 -24.47
CA VAL A 39 -11.20 -1.73 -24.62
C VAL A 39 -11.69 -3.17 -24.71
N GLY A 40 -11.00 -4.05 -25.43
CA GLY A 40 -11.31 -5.48 -25.49
C GLY A 40 -11.29 -6.13 -24.12
N PHE A 41 -10.23 -5.88 -23.33
CA PHE A 41 -10.13 -6.34 -21.94
C PHE A 41 -11.31 -5.85 -21.08
N LEU A 42 -11.65 -4.57 -21.16
CA LEU A 42 -12.76 -4.01 -20.39
C LEU A 42 -14.11 -4.64 -20.76
N GLN A 43 -14.34 -4.88 -22.06
CA GLN A 43 -15.54 -5.56 -22.55
C GLN A 43 -15.60 -7.01 -22.07
N GLU A 44 -14.50 -7.75 -22.17
CA GLU A 44 -14.40 -9.15 -21.71
C GLU A 44 -14.70 -9.28 -20.21
N HIS A 45 -14.26 -8.32 -19.40
CA HIS A 45 -14.44 -8.31 -17.95
C HIS A 45 -15.66 -7.50 -17.46
N ASN A 46 -16.55 -7.06 -18.36
CA ASN A 46 -17.74 -6.26 -18.04
C ASN A 46 -17.46 -4.98 -17.24
N ILE A 47 -16.30 -4.36 -17.45
CA ILE A 47 -15.92 -3.10 -16.81
C ILE A 47 -16.51 -1.94 -17.61
N SER A 48 -17.64 -1.43 -17.15
CA SER A 48 -18.49 -0.48 -17.90
C SER A 48 -17.96 0.95 -17.98
N ARG A 49 -16.95 1.32 -17.16
CA ARG A 49 -16.51 2.71 -17.04
C ARG A 49 -15.00 2.86 -17.17
N VAL A 50 -14.59 3.51 -18.26
CA VAL A 50 -13.24 4.05 -18.42
C VAL A 50 -13.19 5.45 -17.79
N CYS A 51 -12.27 5.65 -16.85
CA CYS A 51 -12.02 6.93 -16.21
C CYS A 51 -10.73 7.56 -16.74
N TYR A 52 -10.47 8.81 -16.33
CA TYR A 52 -9.28 9.56 -16.75
C TYR A 52 -7.96 8.90 -16.30
N THR A 53 -7.97 8.14 -15.21
CA THR A 53 -6.80 7.41 -14.71
C THR A 53 -7.11 5.93 -14.55
N ILE A 54 -6.08 5.08 -14.66
CA ILE A 54 -6.21 3.63 -14.42
C ILE A 54 -6.70 3.32 -13.01
N ALA A 55 -6.30 4.11 -12.01
CA ALA A 55 -6.75 3.96 -10.63
C ALA A 55 -8.25 4.26 -10.49
N SER A 56 -8.74 5.32 -11.14
CA SER A 56 -10.17 5.63 -11.17
C SER A 56 -10.97 4.59 -11.95
N THR A 57 -10.40 4.00 -13.01
CA THR A 57 -11.03 2.89 -13.74
C THR A 57 -11.11 1.63 -12.87
N ALA A 58 -10.03 1.28 -12.16
CA ALA A 58 -10.01 0.15 -11.24
C ALA A 58 -11.00 0.33 -10.08
N MET A 59 -11.08 1.53 -9.50
CA MET A 59 -12.07 1.82 -8.45
C MET A 59 -13.51 1.75 -8.98
N ALA A 60 -13.76 2.24 -10.20
CA ALA A 60 -15.07 2.12 -10.83
C ALA A 60 -15.43 0.64 -11.09
N ALA A 61 -14.49 -0.17 -11.58
CA ALA A 61 -14.67 -1.60 -11.76
C ALA A 61 -15.06 -2.27 -10.42
N TYR A 62 -14.32 -1.98 -9.35
CA TYR A 62 -14.65 -2.47 -8.01
C TYR A 62 -16.05 -2.04 -7.56
N LEU A 63 -16.36 -0.74 -7.58
CA LEU A 63 -17.63 -0.21 -7.08
C LEU A 63 -18.87 -0.74 -7.82
N PHE A 64 -18.79 -0.92 -9.13
CA PHE A 64 -19.94 -1.32 -9.94
C PHE A 64 -20.06 -2.83 -10.17
N GLY A 65 -18.95 -3.57 -10.06
CA GLY A 65 -18.92 -5.00 -10.37
C GLY A 65 -18.63 -5.93 -9.18
N PHE A 66 -17.93 -5.45 -8.16
CA PHE A 66 -17.37 -6.31 -7.11
C PHE A 66 -17.68 -5.85 -5.67
N CYS A 67 -18.14 -4.62 -5.47
CA CYS A 67 -18.41 -4.08 -4.14
C CYS A 67 -19.73 -4.64 -3.59
N ASP A 68 -19.63 -5.61 -2.70
CA ASP A 68 -20.73 -6.29 -2.01
C ASP A 68 -20.93 -5.79 -0.56
N HIS A 69 -20.02 -4.96 -0.05
CA HIS A 69 -20.08 -4.37 1.28
C HIS A 69 -20.37 -2.86 1.26
N LYS A 70 -20.91 -2.35 2.37
CA LYS A 70 -21.11 -0.92 2.56
C LYS A 70 -19.78 -0.24 2.92
N ILE A 71 -19.41 0.80 2.15
CA ILE A 71 -18.27 1.65 2.49
C ILE A 71 -18.69 2.65 3.57
N TYR A 72 -18.02 2.60 4.73
CA TYR A 72 -18.23 3.55 5.82
C TYR A 72 -17.21 4.69 5.76
N ILE A 73 -17.67 5.90 6.08
CA ILE A 73 -16.84 7.10 6.14
C ILE A 73 -17.14 7.80 7.46
N HIS A 74 -16.11 8.26 8.16
CA HIS A 74 -16.23 9.13 9.32
C HIS A 74 -15.33 10.35 9.17
N ASN A 75 -15.58 11.36 9.98
CA ASN A 75 -14.83 12.61 10.01
C ASN A 75 -14.26 12.93 11.41
N ASN A 76 -14.13 11.91 12.28
CA ASN A 76 -13.50 12.08 13.58
C ASN A 76 -12.01 12.45 13.39
N GLU A 77 -11.68 13.71 13.65
CA GLU A 77 -10.35 14.29 13.43
C GLU A 77 -9.24 13.52 14.16
N GLN A 78 -9.46 13.19 15.44
CA GLN A 78 -8.48 12.47 16.24
C GLN A 78 -8.18 11.07 15.70
N ALA A 79 -9.18 10.40 15.12
CA ALA A 79 -8.99 9.12 14.47
C ALA A 79 -8.20 9.25 13.16
N VAL A 80 -8.58 10.24 12.33
CA VAL A 80 -7.91 10.53 11.06
C VAL A 80 -6.44 10.89 11.27
N ASP A 81 -6.11 11.62 12.35
CA ASP A 81 -4.72 11.92 12.71
C ASP A 81 -3.91 10.65 12.98
N LEU A 82 -4.47 9.69 13.72
CA LEU A 82 -3.83 8.40 14.00
C LEU A 82 -3.70 7.54 12.74
N GLU A 83 -4.74 7.48 11.91
CA GLU A 83 -4.72 6.82 10.61
C GLU A 83 -3.55 7.35 9.75
N ARG A 84 -3.46 8.67 9.60
CA ARG A 84 -2.40 9.32 8.81
C ARG A 84 -1.02 9.14 9.42
N ALA A 85 -0.90 9.15 10.75
CA ALA A 85 0.37 8.92 11.44
C ALA A 85 0.86 7.46 11.35
N SER A 86 -0.07 6.50 11.22
CA SER A 86 0.24 5.08 11.03
C SER A 86 0.53 4.70 9.57
N TYR A 87 0.08 5.51 8.59
CA TYR A 87 0.26 5.22 7.17
C TYR A 87 1.71 5.32 6.70
N ARG A 88 2.24 4.21 6.17
CA ARG A 88 3.64 4.03 5.74
C ARG A 88 3.73 3.20 4.47
N GLY A 89 4.79 3.41 3.70
CA GLY A 89 5.11 2.62 2.52
C GLY A 89 5.81 1.30 2.85
N GLY A 90 6.25 0.57 1.82
CA GLY A 90 7.03 -0.65 1.97
C GLY A 90 8.41 -0.42 2.62
N ARG A 91 8.96 -1.49 3.19
CA ARG A 91 10.32 -1.51 3.77
C ARG A 91 11.36 -1.51 2.65
N VAL A 92 12.21 -0.49 2.64
CA VAL A 92 13.36 -0.38 1.72
C VAL A 92 14.56 0.05 2.55
N GLU A 93 15.49 -0.87 2.78
CA GLU A 93 16.71 -0.61 3.54
C GLU A 93 17.88 -1.46 3.04
N CYS A 94 19.10 -1.00 3.33
CA CYS A 94 20.31 -1.78 3.08
C CYS A 94 20.59 -2.68 4.28
N PHE A 95 20.31 -3.98 4.14
CA PHE A 95 20.66 -4.98 5.16
C PHE A 95 22.17 -5.30 5.19
N TYR A 96 22.91 -4.92 4.14
CA TYR A 96 24.35 -5.08 4.03
C TYR A 96 24.95 -3.89 3.27
N ILE A 97 26.10 -3.38 3.72
CA ILE A 97 26.85 -2.30 3.06
C ILE A 97 28.24 -2.83 2.71
N GLY A 98 28.54 -2.87 1.41
CA GLY A 98 29.83 -3.34 0.91
C GLY A 98 29.66 -4.15 -0.37
N ARG A 99 30.75 -4.75 -0.84
CA ARG A 99 30.71 -5.65 -1.98
C ARG A 99 30.43 -7.08 -1.54
N LEU A 100 29.62 -7.75 -2.33
CA LEU A 100 29.30 -9.17 -2.21
C LEU A 100 29.93 -9.87 -3.43
N GLU A 101 31.24 -10.12 -3.38
CA GLU A 101 32.03 -10.59 -4.53
C GLU A 101 31.98 -12.12 -4.72
N LYS A 102 31.55 -12.87 -3.70
CA LYS A 102 31.58 -14.34 -3.67
C LYS A 102 30.25 -14.87 -3.13
N GLY A 103 29.60 -15.74 -3.91
CA GLY A 103 28.39 -16.45 -3.52
C GLY A 103 27.34 -16.48 -4.61
N THR A 104 26.35 -17.36 -4.44
CA THR A 104 25.13 -17.36 -5.24
C THR A 104 24.10 -16.47 -4.55
N TYR A 105 23.51 -15.54 -5.28
CA TYR A 105 22.45 -14.67 -4.77
C TYR A 105 21.13 -15.06 -5.42
N HIS A 106 20.08 -15.08 -4.60
CA HIS A 106 18.73 -15.35 -5.05
C HIS A 106 17.87 -14.11 -4.82
N VAL A 107 17.04 -13.79 -5.80
CA VAL A 107 16.00 -12.76 -5.68
C VAL A 107 14.66 -13.47 -5.69
N VAL A 108 13.84 -13.18 -4.69
CA VAL A 108 12.49 -13.70 -4.55
C VAL A 108 11.51 -12.53 -4.53
N ASP A 109 10.34 -12.73 -5.14
CA ASP A 109 9.27 -11.73 -5.23
C ASP A 109 7.93 -12.38 -4.87
N VAL A 110 7.05 -11.61 -4.24
CA VAL A 110 5.72 -12.08 -3.83
C VAL A 110 4.72 -11.70 -4.91
N ASN A 111 4.13 -12.71 -5.54
CA ASN A 111 3.07 -12.51 -6.53
C ASN A 111 1.90 -11.71 -5.93
N SER A 112 1.68 -10.51 -6.48
CA SER A 112 0.55 -9.64 -6.14
C SER A 112 0.43 -9.36 -4.64
N LEU A 113 1.55 -9.05 -3.95
CA LEU A 113 1.63 -8.86 -2.50
C LEU A 113 0.40 -8.19 -1.87
N TYR A 114 0.05 -6.97 -2.29
CA TYR A 114 -1.06 -6.24 -1.69
C TYR A 114 -2.43 -6.91 -1.94
N ALA A 115 -2.67 -7.43 -3.14
CA ALA A 115 -3.92 -8.13 -3.43
C ALA A 115 -4.05 -9.42 -2.63
N THR A 116 -2.95 -10.17 -2.46
CA THR A 116 -2.91 -11.37 -1.61
C THR A 116 -3.19 -11.01 -0.15
N VAL A 117 -2.59 -9.93 0.36
CA VAL A 117 -2.87 -9.42 1.71
C VAL A 117 -4.34 -9.00 1.85
N MET A 118 -4.88 -8.26 0.88
CA MET A 118 -6.29 -7.84 0.86
C MET A 118 -7.26 -9.03 0.82
N HIS A 119 -6.94 -10.11 0.11
CA HIS A 119 -7.83 -11.27 -0.03
C HIS A 119 -7.91 -12.13 1.24
N HIS A 120 -6.84 -12.18 2.03
CA HIS A 120 -6.75 -13.09 3.19
C HIS A 120 -6.85 -12.38 4.54
N GLY A 121 -6.62 -11.06 4.55
CA GLY A 121 -6.55 -10.26 5.78
C GLY A 121 -7.92 -9.96 6.39
N LYS A 122 -7.88 -9.32 7.56
CA LYS A 122 -9.04 -8.64 8.13
C LYS A 122 -8.72 -7.16 8.26
N PHE A 123 -9.52 -6.30 7.64
CA PHE A 123 -9.23 -4.88 7.52
C PHE A 123 -10.23 -4.03 8.30
N PRO A 124 -9.81 -2.85 8.83
CA PRO A 124 -10.71 -1.93 9.47
C PRO A 124 -11.75 -1.41 8.47
N CYS A 125 -13.04 -1.62 8.73
CA CYS A 125 -14.12 -1.22 7.82
C CYS A 125 -14.93 -0.02 8.35
N LYS A 126 -15.05 0.14 9.67
CA LYS A 126 -15.93 1.15 10.27
C LYS A 126 -15.41 1.61 11.63
N TYR A 127 -15.33 2.93 11.82
CA TYR A 127 -14.98 3.54 13.09
C TYR A 127 -15.97 3.20 14.19
N VAL A 128 -15.45 2.83 15.36
CA VAL A 128 -16.24 2.53 16.56
C VAL A 128 -16.11 3.66 17.58
N LYS A 129 -14.89 3.93 18.04
CA LYS A 129 -14.60 4.96 19.05
C LYS A 129 -13.09 5.20 19.20
N SER A 130 -12.73 6.39 19.67
CA SER A 130 -11.42 6.74 20.19
C SER A 130 -11.43 6.79 21.72
N ARG A 131 -10.27 6.59 22.34
CA ARG A 131 -10.08 6.77 23.78
C ARG A 131 -8.68 7.27 24.08
N ASP A 132 -8.59 8.09 25.12
CA ASP A 132 -7.34 8.50 25.74
C ASP A 132 -7.11 7.64 26.98
N HIS A 133 -5.90 7.09 27.14
CA HIS A 133 -5.47 6.22 28.25
C HIS A 133 -6.08 4.80 28.22
N CYS A 134 -5.31 3.84 27.67
CA CYS A 134 -5.63 2.40 27.68
C CYS A 134 -4.74 1.66 28.66
N THR A 135 -5.25 0.58 29.23
CA THR A 135 -4.39 -0.46 29.81
C THR A 135 -3.94 -1.45 28.73
N ILE A 136 -2.82 -2.12 28.98
CA ILE A 136 -2.34 -3.22 28.10
C ILE A 136 -3.41 -4.31 27.98
N ASP A 137 -4.14 -4.62 29.05
CA ASP A 137 -5.20 -5.63 29.02
C ASP A 137 -6.38 -5.21 28.15
N THR A 138 -6.76 -3.92 28.19
CA THR A 138 -7.80 -3.40 27.30
C THR A 138 -7.35 -3.46 25.84
N LEU A 139 -6.10 -3.13 25.54
CA LEU A 139 -5.54 -3.27 24.20
C LEU A 139 -5.58 -4.73 23.74
N ARG A 140 -5.08 -5.66 24.57
CA ARG A 140 -5.07 -7.10 24.29
C ARG A 140 -6.48 -7.65 24.02
N TYR A 141 -7.44 -7.29 24.85
CA TYR A 141 -8.84 -7.70 24.68
C TYR A 141 -9.43 -7.21 23.35
N ASN A 142 -9.21 -5.95 22.98
CA ASN A 142 -9.81 -5.41 21.75
C ASN A 142 -9.14 -5.97 20.48
N LEU A 143 -7.83 -6.23 20.48
CA LEU A 143 -7.13 -6.82 19.34
C LEU A 143 -7.66 -8.21 18.92
N GLN A 144 -8.40 -8.90 19.80
CA GLN A 144 -9.02 -10.20 19.47
C GLN A 144 -10.15 -10.08 18.44
N SER A 145 -10.79 -8.91 18.32
CA SER A 145 -12.02 -8.77 17.52
C SER A 145 -12.17 -7.42 16.79
N LYS A 146 -11.24 -6.48 17.00
CA LYS A 146 -11.30 -5.13 16.47
C LYS A 146 -10.00 -4.75 15.76
N GLY A 147 -10.14 -3.87 14.78
CA GLY A 147 -9.02 -3.17 14.18
C GLY A 147 -8.58 -2.08 15.16
N VAL A 148 -7.29 -1.97 15.41
CA VAL A 148 -6.74 -1.03 16.39
C VAL A 148 -5.63 -0.23 15.76
N ILE A 149 -5.66 1.08 15.96
CA ILE A 149 -4.53 1.97 15.75
C ILE A 149 -4.20 2.60 17.08
N ALA A 150 -2.95 2.58 17.51
CA ALA A 150 -2.55 3.14 18.80
C ALA A 150 -1.16 3.77 18.76
N THR A 151 -1.01 4.91 19.42
CA THR A 151 0.31 5.48 19.72
C THR A 151 0.87 4.80 20.96
N VAL A 152 2.04 4.20 20.84
CA VAL A 152 2.69 3.42 21.90
C VAL A 152 4.14 3.82 22.05
N LEU A 153 4.64 3.75 23.28
CA LEU A 153 6.06 3.81 23.57
C LEU A 153 6.58 2.37 23.46
N ILE A 154 7.42 2.13 22.47
CA ILE A 154 8.07 0.85 22.23
C ILE A 154 9.47 0.88 22.81
N GLU A 155 9.94 -0.27 23.28
CA GLU A 155 11.34 -0.58 23.52
C GLU A 155 11.66 -1.94 22.88
N THR A 156 12.56 -1.95 21.89
CA THR A 156 12.89 -3.11 21.06
C THR A 156 14.37 -3.13 20.73
N ASP A 157 14.97 -4.30 20.60
CA ASP A 157 16.30 -4.49 20.00
C ASP A 157 16.22 -4.90 18.52
N GLU A 158 15.01 -5.15 18.00
CA GLU A 158 14.75 -5.49 16.59
C GLU A 158 14.30 -4.26 15.76
N PRO A 159 14.79 -4.10 14.51
CA PRO A 159 14.33 -3.07 13.58
C PRO A 159 12.99 -3.48 12.93
N ALA A 160 11.96 -3.63 13.76
CA ALA A 160 10.66 -4.18 13.36
C ALA A 160 9.61 -3.10 13.05
N TYR A 161 9.69 -1.94 13.68
CA TYR A 161 8.65 -0.91 13.60
C TYR A 161 9.06 0.24 12.70
N ALA A 162 8.26 0.47 11.66
CA ALA A 162 8.49 1.58 10.76
C ALA A 162 8.14 2.92 11.44
N VAL A 163 9.04 3.90 11.37
CA VAL A 163 8.84 5.26 11.87
C VAL A 163 9.05 6.24 10.72
N LYS A 164 8.06 7.12 10.51
CA LYS A 164 8.14 8.17 9.50
C LYS A 164 8.93 9.38 10.05
N ARG A 165 10.05 9.70 9.39
CA ARG A 165 10.83 10.94 9.55
C ARG A 165 10.94 11.61 8.18
N ASN A 166 12.11 12.16 7.84
CA ASN A 166 12.42 12.58 6.46
C ASN A 166 12.37 11.39 5.49
N ARG A 167 12.69 10.19 5.99
CA ARG A 167 12.51 8.89 5.33
C ARG A 167 11.86 7.93 6.32
N THR A 168 11.31 6.83 5.82
CA THR A 168 10.90 5.71 6.68
C THR A 168 12.16 5.04 7.22
N ILE A 169 12.24 4.89 8.54
CA ILE A 169 13.35 4.24 9.24
C ILE A 169 12.81 3.14 10.17
N PHE A 170 13.65 2.19 10.54
CA PHE A 170 13.33 1.09 11.45
C PHE A 170 14.27 1.14 12.67
N PRO A 171 14.06 2.09 13.59
CA PRO A 171 14.97 2.29 14.72
C PRO A 171 14.85 1.15 15.74
N ILE A 172 15.92 0.96 16.50
CA ILE A 172 15.96 0.14 17.71
C ILE A 172 16.09 1.03 18.95
N GLY A 173 15.87 0.47 20.13
CA GLY A 173 15.82 1.17 21.40
C GLY A 173 14.41 1.62 21.76
N ARG A 174 14.31 2.76 22.44
CA ARG A 174 13.05 3.25 23.02
C ARG A 174 12.52 4.48 22.29
N PHE A 175 11.31 4.40 21.73
CA PHE A 175 10.71 5.49 20.95
C PHE A 175 9.18 5.41 20.88
N TRP A 176 8.54 6.56 20.65
CA TRP A 176 7.11 6.64 20.38
C TRP A 176 6.82 6.37 18.90
N VAL A 177 5.78 5.57 18.65
CA VAL A 177 5.32 5.23 17.29
C VAL A 177 3.81 4.93 17.30
N THR A 178 3.13 5.22 16.18
CA THR A 178 1.71 4.87 15.99
C THR A 178 1.60 3.57 15.20
N LEU A 179 1.10 2.50 15.81
CA LEU A 179 1.07 1.17 15.23
C LEU A 179 -0.36 0.74 14.90
N THR A 180 -0.49 -0.09 13.87
CA THR A 180 -1.73 -0.76 13.45
C THR A 180 -1.84 -2.17 14.04
N THR A 181 -3.00 -2.83 13.89
CA THR A 181 -3.29 -4.15 14.47
C THR A 181 -2.15 -5.16 14.36
N PRO A 182 -1.54 -5.43 13.18
CA PRO A 182 -0.50 -6.46 13.08
C PRO A 182 0.77 -6.09 13.86
N GLU A 183 1.16 -4.82 13.81
CA GLU A 183 2.33 -4.30 14.52
C GLU A 183 2.10 -4.30 16.05
N LEU A 184 0.88 -3.99 16.50
CA LEU A 184 0.50 -4.03 17.91
C LEU A 184 0.47 -5.46 18.47
N VAL A 185 -0.04 -6.43 17.70
CA VAL A 185 0.01 -7.85 18.06
C VAL A 185 1.46 -8.29 18.20
N TYR A 186 2.29 -8.01 17.20
CA TYR A 186 3.71 -8.36 17.21
C TYR A 186 4.44 -7.72 18.42
N ALA A 187 4.12 -6.47 18.77
CA ALA A 187 4.69 -5.79 19.94
C ALA A 187 4.24 -6.37 21.29
N LEU A 188 3.00 -6.85 21.39
CA LEU A 188 2.51 -7.50 22.61
C LEU A 188 3.13 -8.88 22.81
N GLU A 189 3.29 -9.66 21.73
CA GLU A 189 3.89 -10.99 21.78
C GLU A 189 5.34 -10.98 22.27
N ARG A 190 6.05 -9.86 22.05
CA ARG A 190 7.47 -9.67 22.42
C ARG A 190 7.68 -8.77 23.63
N ASP A 191 6.60 -8.36 24.30
CA ASP A 191 6.66 -7.42 25.43
C ASP A 191 7.44 -6.13 25.09
N HIS A 192 7.24 -5.59 23.89
CA HIS A 192 7.90 -4.36 23.45
C HIS A 192 7.17 -3.09 23.91
N ILE A 193 5.92 -3.17 24.35
CA ILE A 193 5.11 -2.01 24.72
C ILE A 193 5.42 -1.58 26.16
N ARG A 194 5.93 -0.35 26.33
CA ARG A 194 6.20 0.26 27.64
C ARG A 194 5.11 1.21 28.11
N LYS A 195 4.47 1.93 27.19
CA LYS A 195 3.33 2.82 27.49
C LYS A 195 2.36 2.84 26.32
N ILE A 196 1.09 3.04 26.63
CA ILE A 196 0.02 3.22 25.64
C ILE A 196 -0.49 4.65 25.74
N GLY A 197 -0.53 5.33 24.60
CA GLY A 197 -1.16 6.64 24.43
C GLY A 197 -2.60 6.52 23.94
N ARG A 198 -2.95 7.33 22.95
CA ARG A 198 -4.27 7.31 22.29
C ARG A 198 -4.43 6.08 21.40
N PHE A 199 -5.65 5.58 21.30
CA PHE A 199 -6.02 4.49 20.42
C PHE A 199 -7.42 4.68 19.83
N VAL A 200 -7.61 4.07 18.67
CA VAL A 200 -8.87 4.08 17.92
C VAL A 200 -9.23 2.66 17.56
N PHE A 201 -10.51 2.34 17.68
CA PHE A 201 -11.07 1.05 17.36
C PHE A 201 -11.95 1.09 16.11
N TYR A 202 -11.85 0.02 15.33
CA TYR A 202 -12.65 -0.23 14.15
C TYR A 202 -13.29 -1.61 14.21
N GLU A 203 -14.49 -1.74 13.64
CA GLU A 203 -14.99 -3.05 13.21
C GLU A 203 -14.05 -3.59 12.11
N GLN A 204 -13.97 -4.92 11.98
CA GLN A 204 -13.17 -5.57 10.96
C GLN A 204 -14.02 -6.51 10.13
N GLU A 205 -13.76 -6.52 8.84
CA GLU A 205 -14.31 -7.47 7.88
C GLU A 205 -13.16 -8.14 7.11
N LYS A 206 -13.46 -9.25 6.46
CA LYS A 206 -12.51 -9.92 5.56
C LYS A 206 -12.39 -9.11 4.27
#